data_AF-A0A352SJY8-F1
#
_entry.id   AF-A0A352SJY8-F1
#
_cell.length_a   1.000
_cell.length_b   1.000
_cell.length_c   1.000
_cell.angle_alpha   90.00
_cell.angle_beta   90.00
_cell.angle_gamma   90.00
#
_symmetry.space_group_name_H-M   'P 1'
#
loop_
_entity.id
_entity.type
_entity.pdbx_description
1 polymer ?
#
loop_
_entity_poly.entity_id
_entity_poly.type
_entity_poly.pdbx_seq_one_letter_code
_entity_poly.pdbx_strand_id
1 'polypeptide(L)'
;FEQGEKDGCKEWPIPGASTLSWKGEPLAYMPFIYEHPVYWQKIQEETKGSGDIERSTCLFIDSENAREHTEEEMIPVENIKGRLFLVGAEDDSFWETGKYIRRMDERLKERPHTCEYVPLVYEHGTHFVLPESLLRKALPVGLKFVMRFIFKAAKEYPNECEKTRKDIDRRLSSALKEWREE
;
A
#
# COMPACT_ATOMS: atom_id res chain seq x y z
N PHE A 1 12.85 11.14 2.06
CA PHE A 1 13.69 10.45 1.06
C PHE A 1 14.47 11.48 0.28
N GLU A 2 15.65 11.10 -0.16
CA GLU A 2 16.39 11.81 -1.20
C GLU A 2 16.35 10.98 -2.48
N GLN A 3 16.32 11.65 -3.63
CA GLN A 3 16.38 11.03 -4.95
C GLN A 3 17.64 11.50 -5.66
N GLY A 4 18.27 10.62 -6.42
CA GLY A 4 19.49 10.94 -7.16
C GLY A 4 20.11 9.71 -7.81
N GLU A 5 21.40 9.80 -8.12
CA GLU A 5 22.19 8.70 -8.69
C GLU A 5 23.44 8.47 -7.84
N LYS A 6 23.25 8.15 -6.56
CA LYS A 6 24.34 7.92 -5.61
C LYS A 6 24.59 6.42 -5.47
N ASP A 7 25.82 5.98 -5.69
CA ASP A 7 26.22 4.55 -5.59
C ASP A 7 25.29 3.60 -6.38
N GLY A 8 24.77 4.05 -7.53
CA GLY A 8 23.83 3.28 -8.36
C GLY A 8 22.41 3.16 -7.80
N CYS A 9 22.10 3.89 -6.72
CA CYS A 9 20.80 3.95 -6.06
C CYS A 9 19.99 5.15 -6.56
N LYS A 10 18.69 4.93 -6.79
CA LYS A 10 17.76 5.98 -7.28
C LYS A 10 17.15 6.81 -6.16
N GLU A 11 17.03 6.21 -4.98
CA GLU A 11 16.50 6.84 -3.78
C GLU A 11 17.06 6.19 -2.52
N TRP A 12 17.04 6.94 -1.42
CA TRP A 12 17.39 6.45 -0.09
C TRP A 12 16.63 7.18 1.03
N PRO A 13 16.34 6.50 2.16
CA PRO A 13 15.79 7.15 3.34
C PRO A 13 16.82 8.13 3.92
N ILE A 14 16.33 9.24 4.46
CA ILE A 14 17.15 10.21 5.19
C ILE A 14 16.97 9.90 6.68
N PRO A 15 18.04 9.56 7.43
CA PRO A 15 17.93 9.27 8.85
C PRO A 15 17.29 10.43 9.62
N GLY A 16 16.34 10.11 10.50
CA GLY A 16 15.61 11.10 11.31
C GLY A 16 14.60 11.99 10.56
N ALA A 17 14.38 11.78 9.25
CA ALA A 17 13.41 12.55 8.47
C ALA A 17 12.13 11.76 8.22
N SER A 18 11.02 12.25 8.79
CA SER A 18 9.68 11.75 8.45
C SER A 18 9.31 12.10 7.01
N THR A 19 8.58 11.21 6.35
CA THR A 19 8.06 11.42 5.00
C THR A 19 6.75 12.19 4.99
N LEU A 20 6.12 12.34 6.16
CA LEU A 20 4.84 13.00 6.35
C LEU A 20 4.95 14.05 7.45
N SER A 21 4.24 15.16 7.27
CA SER A 21 4.11 16.21 8.28
C SER A 21 2.65 16.63 8.44
N TRP A 22 2.31 17.12 9.64
CA TRP A 22 1.03 17.73 9.93
C TRP A 22 1.24 19.14 10.48
N LYS A 23 0.67 20.13 9.80
CA LYS A 23 0.84 21.56 10.12
C LYS A 23 2.31 22.00 10.19
N GLY A 24 3.17 21.39 9.39
CA GLY A 24 4.61 21.67 9.35
C GLY A 24 5.45 20.86 10.33
N GLU A 25 4.83 20.13 11.26
CA GLU A 25 5.54 19.28 12.22
C GLU A 25 5.67 17.85 11.67
N PRO A 26 6.86 17.23 11.72
CA PRO A 26 7.05 15.86 11.26
C PRO A 26 6.25 14.87 12.10
N LEU A 27 5.59 13.91 11.46
CA LEU A 27 4.89 12.83 12.16
C LEU A 27 5.90 11.78 12.64
N ALA A 28 5.64 11.19 13.81
CA ALA A 28 6.34 9.98 14.24
C ALA A 28 6.11 8.87 13.21
N TYR A 29 7.12 8.04 13.00
CA TYR A 29 7.14 7.07 11.91
C TYR A 29 8.04 5.88 12.29
N MET A 30 7.76 4.73 11.69
CA MET A 30 8.69 3.61 11.69
C MET A 30 9.88 3.92 10.75
N PRO A 31 11.11 4.07 11.23
CA PRO A 31 12.27 4.22 10.38
C PRO A 31 12.62 2.90 9.70
N PHE A 32 13.18 2.98 8.49
CA PHE A 32 13.80 1.81 7.88
C PHE A 32 15.10 1.47 8.59
N ILE A 33 15.36 0.18 8.79
CA ILE A 33 16.61 -0.29 9.42
C ILE A 33 17.80 -0.26 8.45
N TYR A 34 17.52 -0.22 7.14
CA TYR A 34 18.53 -0.15 6.11
C TYR A 34 18.72 1.31 5.68
N GLU A 35 19.94 1.81 5.81
CA GLU A 35 20.35 3.11 5.27
C GLU A 35 21.00 2.96 3.90
N HIS A 36 21.27 4.08 3.23
CA HIS A 36 22.07 4.10 2.02
C HIS A 36 23.47 3.48 2.23
N PRO A 37 23.96 2.59 1.34
CA PRO A 37 23.33 2.08 0.12
C PRO A 37 22.53 0.78 0.32
N VAL A 38 22.57 0.19 1.52
CA VAL A 38 21.98 -1.12 1.83
C VAL A 38 20.47 -1.15 1.58
N TYR A 39 19.77 -0.04 1.83
CA TYR A 39 18.34 0.14 1.50
C TYR A 39 18.03 -0.30 0.07
N TRP A 40 18.75 0.26 -0.89
CA TRP A 40 18.51 -0.01 -2.30
C TRP A 40 19.01 -1.39 -2.72
N GLN A 41 20.12 -1.85 -2.13
CA GLN A 41 20.63 -3.21 -2.37
C GLN A 41 19.60 -4.27 -1.97
N LYS A 42 18.85 -4.06 -0.89
CA LYS A 42 17.76 -4.94 -0.47
C LYS A 42 16.59 -4.96 -1.43
N ILE A 43 16.18 -3.80 -1.96
CA ILE A 43 15.17 -3.73 -3.03
C ILE A 43 15.66 -4.51 -4.26
N GLN A 44 16.91 -4.30 -4.68
CA GLN A 44 17.47 -5.00 -5.84
C GLN A 44 17.55 -6.52 -5.62
N GLU A 45 17.96 -6.95 -4.42
CA GLU A 45 18.04 -8.36 -4.03
C GLU A 45 16.65 -9.02 -4.08
N GLU A 46 15.65 -8.40 -3.46
CA GLU A 46 14.28 -8.93 -3.38
C GLU A 46 13.54 -8.87 -4.73
N THR A 47 13.82 -7.85 -5.54
CA THR A 47 13.24 -7.72 -6.90
C THR A 47 13.85 -8.73 -7.87
N LYS A 48 15.14 -9.08 -7.73
CA LYS A 48 15.83 -9.92 -8.70
C LYS A 48 15.21 -11.31 -8.78
N GLY A 49 14.58 -11.60 -9.92
CA GLY A 49 13.98 -12.91 -10.18
C GLY A 49 12.58 -13.08 -9.57
N SER A 50 12.02 -12.07 -8.91
CA SER A 50 10.65 -12.12 -8.39
C SER A 50 9.62 -12.17 -9.53
N GLY A 51 9.89 -11.48 -10.63
CA GLY A 51 8.92 -11.24 -11.71
C GLY A 51 8.05 -9.99 -11.51
N ASP A 52 8.26 -9.27 -10.42
CA ASP A 52 7.74 -7.92 -10.18
C ASP A 52 8.72 -6.87 -10.73
N ILE A 53 8.23 -5.69 -11.11
CA ILE A 53 9.06 -4.54 -11.50
C ILE A 53 9.91 -4.03 -10.32
N GLU A 54 9.36 -4.15 -9.13
CA GLU A 54 9.96 -3.77 -7.86
C GLU A 54 9.31 -4.60 -6.76
N ARG A 55 10.14 -5.04 -5.82
CA ARG A 55 9.71 -5.74 -4.61
C ARG A 55 10.49 -5.19 -3.43
N SER A 56 9.78 -4.76 -2.41
CA SER A 56 10.35 -4.05 -1.25
C SER A 56 9.76 -4.48 0.08
N THR A 57 8.99 -5.58 0.10
CA THR A 57 8.37 -6.10 1.32
C THR A 57 9.35 -6.35 2.46
N CYS A 58 10.58 -6.80 2.16
CA CYS A 58 11.61 -7.06 3.17
C CYS A 58 11.98 -5.80 3.97
N LEU A 59 11.96 -4.62 3.35
CA LEU A 59 12.26 -3.37 4.03
C LEU A 59 11.29 -3.11 5.18
N PHE A 60 10.01 -3.38 4.96
CA PHE A 60 8.95 -3.17 5.94
C PHE A 60 8.92 -4.28 6.98
N ILE A 61 9.07 -5.54 6.57
CA ILE A 61 9.12 -6.70 7.46
C ILE A 61 10.28 -6.57 8.44
N ASP A 62 11.49 -6.33 7.93
CA ASP A 62 12.68 -6.29 8.77
C ASP A 62 12.66 -5.08 9.71
N SER A 63 12.16 -3.93 9.23
CA SER A 63 12.04 -2.73 10.05
C SER A 63 10.99 -2.88 11.15
N GLU A 64 9.88 -3.56 10.86
CA GLU A 64 8.85 -3.83 11.86
C GLU A 64 9.31 -4.84 12.93
N ASN A 65 10.10 -5.83 12.53
CA ASN A 65 10.62 -6.85 13.45
C ASN A 65 11.79 -6.37 14.31
N ALA A 66 12.43 -5.25 13.96
CA ALA A 66 13.64 -4.79 14.62
C ALA A 66 13.41 -4.21 16.02
N ARG A 67 12.19 -3.73 16.32
CA ARG A 67 11.83 -3.20 17.63
C ARG A 67 10.32 -3.16 17.83
N GLU A 68 9.90 -2.94 19.07
CA GLU A 68 8.52 -2.56 19.35
C GLU A 68 8.21 -1.17 18.80
N HIS A 69 6.98 -0.99 18.32
CA HIS A 69 6.48 0.27 17.77
C HIS A 69 5.60 0.99 18.77
N THR A 70 5.74 2.31 18.83
CA THR A 70 4.97 3.13 19.75
C THR A 70 3.61 3.47 19.14
N GLU A 71 2.68 3.89 20.00
CA GLU A 71 1.34 4.31 19.57
C GLU A 71 1.40 5.54 18.65
N GLU A 72 2.38 6.43 18.83
CA GLU A 72 2.58 7.63 18.01
C GLU A 72 2.98 7.29 16.56
N GLU A 73 3.58 6.11 16.33
CA GLU A 73 3.94 5.62 14.99
C GLU A 73 2.73 5.01 14.25
N MET A 74 1.61 4.82 14.94
CA MET A 74 0.38 4.27 14.38
C MET A 74 -0.56 5.41 13.98
N ILE A 75 -1.15 5.31 12.79
CA ILE A 75 -2.22 6.23 12.38
C ILE A 75 -3.45 5.93 13.24
N PRO A 76 -4.01 6.92 13.98
CA PRO A 76 -5.17 6.70 14.84
C PRO A 76 -6.45 6.68 14.02
N VAL A 77 -6.66 5.59 13.27
CA VAL A 77 -7.80 5.43 12.34
C VAL A 77 -9.17 5.53 13.02
N GLU A 78 -9.27 5.28 14.32
CA GLU A 78 -10.49 5.45 15.11
C GLU A 78 -10.96 6.92 15.20
N ASN A 79 -10.04 7.86 14.97
CA ASN A 79 -10.35 9.28 14.95
C ASN A 79 -10.99 9.74 13.65
N ILE A 80 -10.94 8.93 12.58
CA ILE A 80 -11.58 9.22 11.30
C ILE A 80 -13.10 9.30 11.50
N LYS A 81 -13.71 10.32 10.88
CA LYS A 81 -15.16 10.56 10.90
C LYS A 81 -15.72 10.34 9.50
N GLY A 82 -16.91 9.75 9.42
CA GLY A 82 -17.57 9.40 8.16
C GLY A 82 -17.27 7.97 7.71
N ARG A 83 -17.28 7.75 6.39
CA ARG A 83 -17.08 6.44 5.76
C ARG A 83 -15.62 6.21 5.37
N LEU A 84 -15.07 5.05 5.73
CA LEU A 84 -13.68 4.64 5.45
C LEU A 84 -13.63 3.29 4.73
N PHE A 85 -13.03 3.26 3.54
CA PHE A 85 -12.73 2.02 2.82
C PHE A 85 -11.24 1.70 2.96
N LEU A 86 -10.93 0.53 3.55
CA LEU A 86 -9.57 0.01 3.66
C LEU A 86 -9.40 -1.07 2.59
N VAL A 87 -8.65 -0.80 1.53
CA VAL A 87 -8.60 -1.66 0.35
C VAL A 87 -7.16 -2.10 0.06
N GLY A 88 -6.95 -3.39 -0.16
CA GLY A 88 -5.63 -3.93 -0.46
C GLY A 88 -5.64 -5.39 -0.89
N ALA A 89 -4.47 -5.91 -1.25
CA ALA A 89 -4.31 -7.30 -1.64
C ALA A 89 -3.12 -7.95 -0.89
N GLU A 90 -3.18 -9.27 -0.73
CA GLU A 90 -2.12 -10.06 -0.08
C GLU A 90 -0.87 -10.17 -0.97
N ASP A 91 -1.04 -10.07 -2.29
CA ASP A 91 0.02 -10.12 -3.29
C ASP A 91 0.61 -8.75 -3.65
N ASP A 92 0.44 -7.76 -2.78
CA ASP A 92 1.16 -6.49 -2.84
C ASP A 92 2.66 -6.74 -2.63
N SER A 93 3.46 -6.38 -3.63
CA SER A 93 4.91 -6.61 -3.65
C SER A 93 5.71 -5.45 -3.04
N PHE A 94 5.07 -4.33 -2.73
CA PHE A 94 5.77 -3.17 -2.18
C PHE A 94 5.82 -3.24 -0.65
N TRP A 95 4.70 -3.60 -0.02
CA TRP A 95 4.59 -3.79 1.43
C TRP A 95 3.44 -4.73 1.80
N GLU A 96 3.33 -5.13 3.08
CA GLU A 96 2.32 -6.10 3.53
C GLU A 96 0.92 -5.46 3.76
N THR A 97 0.28 -4.97 2.70
CA THR A 97 -1.00 -4.23 2.78
C THR A 97 -2.07 -5.01 3.53
N GLY A 98 -2.22 -6.32 3.25
CA GLY A 98 -3.20 -7.16 3.93
C GLY A 98 -3.00 -7.21 5.45
N LYS A 99 -1.74 -7.31 5.91
CA LYS A 99 -1.40 -7.26 7.34
C LYS A 99 -1.79 -5.91 7.96
N TYR A 100 -1.49 -4.80 7.29
CA TYR A 100 -1.81 -3.47 7.81
C TYR A 100 -3.31 -3.19 7.85
N ILE A 101 -4.08 -3.67 6.88
CA ILE A 101 -5.55 -3.57 6.92
C ILE A 101 -6.13 -4.37 8.09
N ARG A 102 -5.64 -5.60 8.33
CA ARG A 102 -6.06 -6.39 9.51
C ARG A 102 -5.75 -5.67 10.83
N ARG A 103 -4.57 -5.05 10.95
CA ARG A 103 -4.21 -4.24 12.13
C ARG A 103 -5.17 -3.06 12.32
N MET A 104 -5.53 -2.36 11.25
CA MET A 104 -6.50 -1.25 11.31
C MET A 104 -7.92 -1.74 11.65
N ASP A 105 -8.33 -2.89 11.11
CA ASP A 105 -9.61 -3.55 11.40
C ASP A 105 -9.71 -3.98 12.88
N GLU A 106 -8.68 -4.63 13.43
CA GLU A 106 -8.59 -4.97 14.86
C GLU A 106 -8.66 -3.72 15.75
N ARG A 107 -7.88 -2.69 15.41
CA ARG A 107 -7.88 -1.42 16.15
C ARG A 107 -9.25 -0.75 16.17
N LEU A 108 -9.97 -0.75 15.04
CA LEU A 108 -11.32 -0.20 14.97
C LEU A 108 -12.33 -1.05 15.76
N LYS A 109 -12.19 -2.38 15.79
CA LYS A 109 -13.05 -3.23 16.63
C LYS A 109 -12.86 -2.99 18.13
N GLU A 110 -11.64 -2.66 18.56
CA GLU A 110 -11.29 -2.55 19.98
C GLU A 110 -11.49 -1.15 20.56
N ARG A 111 -11.43 -0.09 19.73
CA ARG A 111 -11.46 1.30 20.19
C ARG A 111 -12.81 1.97 19.91
N PRO A 112 -13.31 2.84 20.81
CA PRO A 112 -14.49 3.63 20.53
C PRO A 112 -14.31 4.50 19.28
N HIS A 113 -15.19 4.37 18.29
CA HIS A 113 -15.22 5.22 17.10
C HIS A 113 -16.64 5.47 16.62
N THR A 114 -16.77 6.47 15.75
CA THR A 114 -18.01 6.75 14.99
C THR A 114 -17.81 6.51 13.49
N CYS A 115 -16.64 6.00 13.10
CA CYS A 115 -16.31 5.68 11.71
C CYS A 115 -17.18 4.52 11.21
N GLU A 116 -17.83 4.69 10.07
CA GLU A 116 -18.38 3.58 9.31
C GLU A 116 -17.27 3.05 8.40
N TYR A 117 -16.79 1.83 8.61
CA TYR A 117 -15.64 1.32 7.86
C TYR A 117 -15.90 -0.01 7.17
N VAL A 118 -15.23 -0.21 6.04
CA VAL A 118 -15.34 -1.41 5.21
C VAL A 118 -13.92 -1.90 4.87
N PRO A 119 -13.44 -2.98 5.51
CA PRO A 119 -12.18 -3.61 5.15
C PRO A 119 -12.37 -4.57 3.96
N LEU A 120 -11.54 -4.40 2.93
CA LEU A 120 -11.54 -5.19 1.70
C LEU A 120 -10.11 -5.67 1.42
N VAL A 121 -9.81 -6.89 1.87
CA VAL A 121 -8.52 -7.56 1.60
C VAL A 121 -8.77 -8.69 0.60
N TYR A 122 -8.07 -8.66 -0.53
CA TYR A 122 -8.19 -9.63 -1.60
C TYR A 122 -6.94 -10.53 -1.67
N GLU A 123 -7.11 -11.80 -2.03
CA GLU A 123 -5.97 -12.70 -2.24
C GLU A 123 -5.09 -12.23 -3.41
N HIS A 124 -5.73 -11.80 -4.50
CA HIS A 124 -5.04 -11.29 -5.70
C HIS A 124 -5.55 -9.93 -6.14
N GLY A 125 -4.66 -8.96 -6.29
CA GLY A 125 -4.98 -7.60 -6.69
C GLY A 125 -3.78 -6.73 -7.03
N THR A 126 -2.57 -7.14 -6.63
CA THR A 126 -1.29 -6.42 -6.72
C THR A 126 -1.27 -5.14 -5.90
N HIS A 127 -0.18 -4.37 -5.94
CA HIS A 127 -0.15 -3.03 -5.32
C HIS A 127 -1.16 -2.07 -5.97
N PHE A 128 -1.37 -2.16 -7.29
CA PHE A 128 -2.29 -1.29 -8.01
C PHE A 128 -3.73 -1.84 -8.04
N VAL A 129 -4.36 -1.92 -6.87
CA VAL A 129 -5.79 -2.27 -6.69
C VAL A 129 -6.78 -1.17 -7.13
N LEU A 130 -6.38 -0.32 -8.08
CA LEU A 130 -7.19 0.81 -8.53
C LEU A 130 -8.50 0.36 -9.20
N PRO A 131 -9.61 1.12 -9.06
CA PRO A 131 -10.87 0.84 -9.73
C PRO A 131 -10.69 0.62 -11.24
N GLU A 132 -11.31 -0.43 -11.77
CA GLU A 132 -11.17 -0.80 -13.19
C GLU A 132 -11.59 0.36 -14.13
N SER A 133 -12.66 1.09 -13.80
CA SER A 133 -13.10 2.26 -14.56
C SER A 133 -12.05 3.38 -14.62
N LEU A 134 -11.31 3.61 -13.53
CA LEU A 134 -10.25 4.60 -13.45
C LEU A 134 -9.06 4.19 -14.32
N LEU A 135 -8.62 2.94 -14.21
CA LEU A 135 -7.52 2.42 -15.01
C LEU A 135 -7.83 2.45 -16.51
N ARG A 136 -9.07 2.14 -16.90
CA ARG A 136 -9.48 2.21 -18.32
C ARG A 136 -9.51 3.63 -18.87
N LYS A 137 -9.71 4.66 -18.03
CA LYS A 137 -9.57 6.05 -18.47
C LYS A 137 -8.11 6.40 -18.75
N ALA A 138 -7.19 5.95 -17.89
CA ALA A 138 -5.76 6.19 -18.07
C ALA A 138 -5.16 5.36 -19.22
N LEU A 139 -5.61 4.12 -19.40
CA LEU A 139 -5.13 3.19 -20.41
C LEU A 139 -6.31 2.38 -21.01
N PRO A 140 -7.00 2.93 -22.03
CA PRO A 140 -8.25 2.34 -22.55
C PRO A 140 -8.06 1.03 -23.31
N VAL A 141 -6.85 0.79 -23.85
CA VAL A 141 -6.51 -0.43 -24.60
C VAL A 141 -5.27 -1.06 -23.96
N GLY A 142 -5.31 -2.38 -23.74
CA GLY A 142 -4.13 -3.13 -23.33
C GLY A 142 -3.78 -3.09 -21.83
N LEU A 143 -4.63 -2.55 -20.95
CA LEU A 143 -4.40 -2.52 -19.50
C LEU A 143 -3.96 -3.88 -18.94
N LYS A 144 -4.70 -4.95 -19.27
CA LYS A 144 -4.35 -6.32 -18.86
C LYS A 144 -2.97 -6.73 -19.35
N PHE A 145 -2.57 -6.30 -20.54
CA PHE A 145 -1.27 -6.63 -21.11
C PHE A 145 -0.17 -5.88 -20.37
N VAL A 146 -0.34 -4.59 -20.10
CA VAL A 146 0.63 -3.77 -19.35
C VAL A 146 0.82 -4.29 -17.93
N MET A 147 -0.27 -4.56 -17.20
CA MET A 147 -0.19 -5.03 -15.81
C MET A 147 0.62 -6.33 -15.65
N ARG A 148 0.58 -7.23 -16.65
CA ARG A 148 1.37 -8.48 -16.66
C ARG A 148 2.88 -8.28 -16.70
N PHE A 149 3.36 -7.09 -17.06
CA PHE A 149 4.79 -6.75 -17.04
C PHE A 149 5.19 -6.01 -15.76
N ILE A 150 4.22 -5.56 -14.96
CA ILE A 150 4.47 -4.79 -13.73
C ILE A 150 4.54 -5.74 -12.53
N PHE A 151 3.59 -6.67 -12.40
CA PHE A 151 3.52 -7.55 -11.24
C PHE A 151 3.44 -9.01 -11.65
N LYS A 152 4.15 -9.86 -10.91
CA LYS A 152 4.09 -11.32 -11.04
C LYS A 152 2.65 -11.81 -10.92
N ALA A 153 1.91 -11.33 -9.91
CA ALA A 153 0.56 -11.80 -9.68
C ALA A 153 -0.42 -11.36 -10.79
N ALA A 154 -0.21 -10.21 -11.44
CA ALA A 154 -1.00 -9.85 -12.63
C ALA A 154 -0.72 -10.76 -13.84
N LYS A 155 0.45 -11.41 -13.88
CA LYS A 155 0.80 -12.43 -14.88
C LYS A 155 0.22 -13.81 -14.54
N GLU A 156 0.32 -14.23 -13.29
CA GLU A 156 -0.12 -15.56 -12.83
C GLU A 156 -1.63 -15.64 -12.59
N TYR A 157 -2.24 -14.58 -12.06
CA TYR A 157 -3.65 -14.50 -11.67
C TYR A 157 -4.38 -13.31 -12.34
N PRO A 158 -4.32 -13.19 -13.68
CA PRO A 158 -4.85 -12.01 -14.38
C PRO A 158 -6.37 -11.83 -14.24
N ASN A 159 -7.11 -12.93 -14.11
CA ASN A 159 -8.58 -12.90 -14.02
C ASN A 159 -9.05 -12.53 -12.61
N GLU A 160 -8.36 -13.05 -11.61
CA GLU A 160 -8.58 -12.79 -10.19
C GLU A 160 -8.27 -11.31 -9.89
N CYS A 161 -7.13 -10.80 -10.38
CA CYS A 161 -6.79 -9.39 -10.26
C CYS A 161 -7.85 -8.48 -10.94
N GLU A 162 -8.36 -8.85 -12.12
CA GLU A 162 -9.44 -8.08 -12.76
C GLU A 162 -10.74 -8.15 -11.97
N LYS A 163 -11.11 -9.31 -11.43
CA LYS A 163 -12.29 -9.49 -10.60
C LYS A 163 -12.23 -8.60 -9.36
N THR A 164 -11.07 -8.55 -8.70
CA THR A 164 -10.79 -7.66 -7.57
C THR A 164 -11.02 -6.20 -7.95
N ARG A 165 -10.41 -5.71 -9.04
CA ARG A 165 -10.59 -4.32 -9.48
C ARG A 165 -12.03 -3.96 -9.82
N LYS A 166 -12.79 -4.88 -10.44
CA LYS A 166 -14.22 -4.68 -10.73
C LYS A 166 -15.08 -4.64 -9.46
N ASP A 167 -14.77 -5.47 -8.47
CA ASP A 167 -15.47 -5.47 -7.20
C ASP A 167 -15.23 -4.16 -6.43
N ILE A 168 -13.97 -3.71 -6.37
CA ILE A 168 -13.58 -2.41 -5.79
C ILE A 168 -14.32 -1.28 -6.51
N ASP A 169 -14.29 -1.24 -7.83
CA ASP A 169 -14.96 -0.22 -8.65
C ASP A 169 -16.46 -0.14 -8.35
N ARG A 170 -17.14 -1.30 -8.30
CA ARG A 170 -18.56 -1.36 -7.94
C ARG A 170 -18.82 -0.83 -6.53
N ARG A 171 -18.06 -1.30 -5.53
CA ARG A 171 -18.29 -0.93 -4.11
C ARG A 171 -18.02 0.55 -3.87
N LEU A 172 -16.91 1.07 -4.36
CA LEU A 172 -16.56 2.48 -4.21
C LEU A 172 -17.52 3.37 -4.99
N SER A 173 -17.92 2.99 -6.21
CA SER A 173 -18.90 3.75 -6.98
C SER A 173 -20.25 3.83 -6.29
N SER A 174 -20.74 2.72 -5.71
CA SER A 174 -21.97 2.72 -4.92
C SER A 174 -21.86 3.61 -3.69
N ALA A 175 -20.78 3.47 -2.91
CA ALA A 175 -20.57 4.28 -1.71
C ALA A 175 -20.48 5.78 -2.02
N LEU A 176 -19.79 6.16 -3.11
CA LEU A 176 -19.71 7.55 -3.55
C LEU A 176 -21.05 8.08 -4.05
N LYS A 177 -21.88 7.23 -4.68
CA LYS A 177 -23.22 7.63 -5.11
C LYS A 177 -24.13 7.89 -3.90
N GLU A 178 -24.15 6.97 -2.94
CA GLU A 178 -24.90 7.14 -1.70
C GLU A 178 -24.46 8.39 -0.95
N TRP A 179 -23.15 8.60 -0.79
CA TRP A 179 -22.60 9.78 -0.11
C TRP A 179 -22.98 11.12 -0.79
N ARG A 180 -23.19 11.13 -2.12
CA ARG A 180 -23.66 12.32 -2.84
C ARG A 180 -25.15 12.61 -2.66
N GLU A 181 -25.92 11.61 -2.23
CA GLU A 181 -27.36 11.70 -2.01
C GLU A 181 -27.72 12.03 -0.54
N GLU A 182 -26.73 11.97 0.37
CA GLU A 182 -26.77 12.43 1.78
C GLU A 182 -26.60 13.96 1.91
#